data_AF-A0A965CPY2-F1
#
_entry.id   AF-A0A965CPY2-F1
#
_cell.length_a   1.000
_cell.length_b   1.000
_cell.length_c   1.000
_cell.angle_alpha   90.00
_cell.angle_beta   90.00
_cell.angle_gamma   90.00
#
_symmetry.space_group_name_H-M   'P 1'
#
loop_
_entity.id
_entity.type
_entity.pdbx_description
1 polymer ?
#
loop_
_entity_poly.entity_id
_entity_poly.type
_entity_poly.pdbx_seq_one_letter_code
_entity_poly.pdbx_strand_id
1 'polypeptide(L)'
;MWSDLLLILDATLRMAVPLVLAAMGGVFAERSGVIDFGLEGKMLGGAFVAATVAHLTQSAWMGLLGAIIIGITFSMMHAFASVTKQGNQVVSCVAINIFAMGLTTVLGQAWFQRGGKTPQLPPEARFTTIELPFAEELRVVPVLGDIYYELISGHNILVYIAYIMVPLTAWIVFRSRFGLRLRATGENPLAVDTAGISVNATRYKALIINGILGGMSGAYLSTAQLAFFVKDMSAGKGYLALAAMIFGKWRPFQAMLACLLFAFAEAIQSRLQGVPLPIVGVVPVQLIQSIPYILTVVLLAGFVGKAVAPKAIGEPFIKEHK
;
A
#
# COMPACT_ATOMS: atom_id res chain seq x y z
N MET A 1 9.42 14.38 -26.05
CA MET A 1 8.12 13.68 -26.14
C MET A 1 8.24 12.19 -25.84
N TRP A 2 9.08 11.42 -26.55
CA TRP A 2 9.30 9.99 -26.24
C TRP A 2 9.95 9.77 -24.86
N SER A 3 11.02 10.51 -24.56
CA SER A 3 11.68 10.52 -23.24
C SER A 3 10.73 10.94 -22.12
N ASP A 4 9.91 11.97 -22.33
CA ASP A 4 8.96 12.45 -21.32
C ASP A 4 7.92 11.39 -20.98
N LEU A 5 7.44 10.66 -21.99
CA LEU A 5 6.52 9.53 -21.80
C LEU A 5 7.18 8.42 -20.98
N LEU A 6 8.42 8.03 -21.32
CA LEU A 6 9.16 7.01 -20.57
C LEU A 6 9.35 7.40 -19.10
N LEU A 7 9.75 8.65 -18.84
CA LEU A 7 9.92 9.16 -17.47
C LEU A 7 8.60 9.22 -16.68
N ILE A 8 7.46 9.45 -17.35
CA ILE A 8 6.13 9.39 -16.72
C ILE A 8 5.77 7.94 -16.38
N LEU A 9 6.04 6.99 -17.29
CA LEU A 9 5.78 5.57 -17.05
C LEU A 9 6.66 5.00 -15.93
N ASP A 10 7.93 5.36 -15.92
CA ASP A 10 8.87 5.02 -14.85
C ASP A 10 8.44 5.61 -13.50
N ALA A 11 8.06 6.90 -13.46
CA ALA A 11 7.47 7.50 -12.26
C ALA A 11 6.18 6.78 -11.82
N THR A 12 5.33 6.38 -12.77
CA THR A 12 4.09 5.62 -12.50
C THR A 12 4.41 4.30 -11.81
N LEU A 13 5.39 3.55 -12.30
CA LEU A 13 5.76 2.26 -11.71
C LEU A 13 6.26 2.43 -10.27
N ARG A 14 7.08 3.45 -10.01
CA ARG A 14 7.58 3.76 -8.66
C ARG A 14 6.50 4.29 -7.73
N MET A 15 5.61 5.15 -8.19
CA MET A 15 4.55 5.74 -7.35
C MET A 15 3.44 4.75 -7.05
N ALA A 16 3.26 3.71 -7.88
CA ALA A 16 2.29 2.65 -7.65
C ALA A 16 2.70 1.68 -6.53
N VAL A 17 3.99 1.52 -6.23
CA VAL A 17 4.51 0.55 -5.25
C VAL A 17 3.77 0.56 -3.90
N PRO A 18 3.64 1.70 -3.19
CA PRO A 18 2.94 1.71 -1.91
C PRO A 18 1.46 1.35 -2.07
N LEU A 19 0.81 1.83 -3.15
CA LEU A 19 -0.60 1.50 -3.44
C LEU A 19 -0.78 0.01 -3.69
N VAL A 20 0.10 -0.61 -4.47
CA VAL A 20 0.04 -2.04 -4.81
C VAL A 20 0.25 -2.89 -3.56
N LEU A 21 1.28 -2.61 -2.75
CA LEU A 21 1.54 -3.36 -1.52
C LEU A 21 0.37 -3.26 -0.55
N ALA A 22 -0.14 -2.05 -0.29
CA ALA A 22 -1.30 -1.85 0.57
C ALA A 22 -2.55 -2.53 0.02
N ALA A 23 -2.81 -2.45 -1.29
CA ALA A 23 -3.96 -3.10 -1.92
C ALA A 23 -3.87 -4.63 -1.84
N MET A 24 -2.69 -5.24 -2.00
CA MET A 24 -2.51 -6.67 -1.82
C MET A 24 -2.79 -7.09 -0.37
N GLY A 25 -2.32 -6.30 0.61
CA GLY A 25 -2.66 -6.49 2.03
C GLY A 25 -4.16 -6.41 2.29
N GLY A 26 -4.82 -5.40 1.74
CA GLY A 26 -6.28 -5.23 1.79
C GLY A 26 -7.02 -6.43 1.21
N VAL A 27 -6.55 -7.00 0.09
CA VAL A 27 -7.17 -8.19 -0.53
C VAL A 27 -7.21 -9.35 0.45
N PHE A 28 -6.15 -9.58 1.22
CA PHE A 28 -6.16 -10.64 2.25
C PHE A 28 -7.17 -10.33 3.36
N ALA A 29 -7.15 -9.12 3.91
CA ALA A 29 -8.04 -8.72 5.00
C ALA A 29 -9.51 -8.83 4.61
N GLU A 30 -9.91 -8.20 3.51
CA GLU A 30 -11.31 -8.11 3.12
C GLU A 30 -11.84 -9.44 2.58
N ARG A 31 -11.01 -10.24 1.90
CA ARG A 31 -11.39 -11.61 1.52
C ARG A 31 -11.64 -12.51 2.73
N SER A 32 -11.10 -12.19 3.91
CA SER A 32 -11.41 -12.88 5.17
C SER A 32 -12.72 -12.41 5.84
N GLY A 33 -13.36 -11.38 5.28
CA GLY A 33 -14.54 -10.74 5.85
C GLY A 33 -14.23 -9.62 6.85
N VAL A 34 -12.97 -9.13 6.92
CA VAL A 34 -12.57 -8.04 7.80
C VAL A 34 -12.18 -6.80 6.98
N ILE A 35 -12.97 -5.75 7.09
CA ILE A 35 -12.73 -4.41 6.54
C ILE A 35 -11.50 -3.82 7.21
N ASP A 36 -10.53 -3.36 6.41
CA ASP A 36 -9.32 -2.74 6.93
C ASP A 36 -9.06 -1.35 6.34
N PHE A 37 -9.89 -0.40 6.74
CA PHE A 37 -9.64 1.03 6.50
C PHE A 37 -8.40 1.56 7.26
N GLY A 38 -7.79 0.72 8.11
CA GLY A 38 -6.60 0.99 8.92
C GLY A 38 -5.28 0.92 8.14
N LEU A 39 -5.31 0.63 6.84
CA LEU A 39 -4.14 0.62 5.96
C LEU A 39 -3.35 1.93 5.99
N GLU A 40 -4.05 3.07 6.09
CA GLU A 40 -3.43 4.40 6.20
C GLU A 40 -2.51 4.51 7.42
N GLY A 41 -2.99 4.09 8.60
CA GLY A 41 -2.22 4.10 9.83
C GLY A 41 -1.06 3.11 9.82
N LYS A 42 -1.24 1.92 9.21
CA LYS A 42 -0.17 0.92 9.01
C LYS A 42 0.94 1.46 8.11
N MET A 43 0.58 2.13 7.02
CA MET A 43 1.53 2.78 6.12
C MET A 43 2.28 3.92 6.83
N LEU A 44 1.56 4.81 7.52
CA LEU A 44 2.17 5.96 8.18
C LEU A 44 3.11 5.53 9.34
N GLY A 45 2.64 4.60 10.18
CA GLY A 45 3.45 4.01 11.24
C GLY A 45 4.67 3.26 10.70
N GLY A 46 4.46 2.46 9.64
CA GLY A 46 5.52 1.76 8.92
C GLY A 46 6.57 2.72 8.38
N ALA A 47 6.17 3.83 7.76
CA ALA A 47 7.07 4.82 7.22
C ALA A 47 7.91 5.50 8.31
N PHE A 48 7.29 5.88 9.43
CA PHE A 48 7.98 6.50 10.56
C PHE A 48 9.00 5.56 11.21
N VAL A 49 8.58 4.32 11.52
CA VAL A 49 9.45 3.32 12.14
C VAL A 49 10.57 2.93 11.18
N ALA A 50 10.29 2.76 9.88
CA ALA A 50 11.32 2.45 8.90
C ALA A 50 12.43 3.51 8.86
N ALA A 51 12.06 4.79 8.77
CA ALA A 51 13.03 5.88 8.75
C ALA A 51 13.78 6.03 10.07
N THR A 52 13.09 5.87 11.20
CA THR A 52 13.70 5.95 12.52
C THR A 52 14.71 4.83 12.73
N VAL A 53 14.31 3.57 12.49
CA VAL A 53 15.18 2.41 12.68
C VAL A 53 16.31 2.42 11.67
N ALA A 54 16.06 2.75 10.40
CA ALA A 54 17.12 2.87 9.40
C ALA A 54 18.13 3.95 9.78
N HIS A 55 17.68 5.09 10.33
CA HIS A 55 18.58 6.13 10.81
C HIS A 55 19.41 5.68 12.02
N LEU A 56 18.83 4.98 12.98
CA LEU A 56 19.56 4.53 14.18
C LEU A 56 20.53 3.39 13.88
N THR A 57 20.14 2.45 13.01
CA THR A 57 20.91 1.25 12.69
C THR A 57 21.80 1.40 11.45
N GLN A 58 21.66 2.51 10.71
CA GLN A 58 22.30 2.74 9.43
C GLN A 58 22.03 1.62 8.41
N SER A 59 20.86 0.99 8.49
CA SER A 59 20.49 -0.17 7.67
C SER A 59 19.05 -0.11 7.17
N ALA A 60 18.88 -0.07 5.84
CA ALA A 60 17.58 -0.08 5.19
C ALA A 60 16.75 -1.34 5.53
N TRP A 61 17.42 -2.48 5.69
CA TRP A 61 16.79 -3.77 6.01
C TRP A 61 16.24 -3.81 7.43
N MET A 62 16.96 -3.25 8.40
CA MET A 62 16.44 -3.10 9.77
C MET A 62 15.27 -2.11 9.80
N GLY A 63 15.33 -1.05 9.00
CA GLY A 63 14.18 -0.17 8.76
C GLY A 63 12.96 -0.93 8.24
N LEU A 64 13.12 -1.75 7.20
CA LEU A 64 12.07 -2.58 6.63
C LEU A 64 11.48 -3.55 7.67
N LEU A 65 12.34 -4.23 8.44
CA LEU A 65 11.89 -5.15 9.50
C LEU A 65 11.07 -4.40 10.58
N GLY A 66 11.54 -3.24 11.02
CA GLY A 66 10.81 -2.38 11.95
C GLY A 66 9.44 -1.96 11.41
N ALA A 67 9.37 -1.62 10.12
CA ALA A 67 8.13 -1.27 9.42
C ALA A 67 7.14 -2.45 9.38
N ILE A 68 7.63 -3.66 9.11
CA ILE A 68 6.82 -4.88 9.11
C ILE A 68 6.29 -5.15 10.51
N ILE A 69 7.13 -5.03 11.55
CA ILE A 69 6.72 -5.25 12.94
C ILE A 69 5.60 -4.29 13.32
N ILE A 70 5.75 -2.98 13.09
CA ILE A 70 4.70 -2.01 13.44
C ILE A 70 3.42 -2.22 12.63
N GLY A 71 3.53 -2.59 11.35
CA GLY A 71 2.39 -2.94 10.49
C GLY A 71 1.63 -4.15 11.02
N ILE A 72 2.33 -5.21 11.44
CA ILE A 72 1.74 -6.38 12.10
C ILE A 72 1.09 -5.96 13.42
N THR A 73 1.76 -5.17 14.26
CA THR A 73 1.24 -4.71 15.55
C THR A 73 -0.10 -4.00 15.38
N PHE A 74 -0.19 -3.01 14.49
CA PHE A 74 -1.45 -2.31 14.21
C PHE A 74 -2.51 -3.24 13.62
N SER A 75 -2.12 -4.16 12.73
CA SER A 75 -3.05 -5.14 12.19
C SER A 75 -3.56 -6.14 13.23
N MET A 76 -2.75 -6.49 14.23
CA MET A 76 -3.14 -7.35 15.35
C MET A 76 -4.00 -6.62 16.37
N MET A 77 -3.77 -5.32 16.61
CA MET A 77 -4.69 -4.49 17.38
C MET A 77 -6.06 -4.44 16.71
N HIS A 78 -6.08 -4.27 15.39
CA HIS A 78 -7.31 -4.33 14.61
C HIS A 78 -7.97 -5.71 14.69
N ALA A 79 -7.20 -6.79 14.51
CA ALA A 79 -7.69 -8.16 14.60
C ALA A 79 -8.31 -8.45 15.97
N PHE A 80 -7.67 -8.02 17.05
CA PHE A 80 -8.19 -8.21 18.40
C PHE A 80 -9.51 -7.47 18.61
N ALA A 81 -9.59 -6.20 18.19
CA ALA A 81 -10.81 -5.42 18.32
C ALA A 81 -11.96 -5.99 17.48
N SER A 82 -11.69 -6.38 16.23
CA SER A 82 -12.72 -6.79 15.27
C SER A 82 -13.09 -8.27 15.33
N VAL A 83 -12.10 -9.17 15.49
CA VAL A 83 -12.29 -10.62 15.43
C VAL A 83 -12.59 -11.18 16.82
N THR A 84 -11.79 -10.82 17.83
CA THR A 84 -11.97 -11.35 19.19
C THR A 84 -13.03 -10.60 19.97
N LYS A 85 -13.04 -9.26 19.88
CA LYS A 85 -14.00 -8.43 20.61
C LYS A 85 -15.25 -8.09 19.80
N GLN A 86 -15.33 -8.55 18.55
CA GLN A 86 -16.51 -8.36 17.68
C GLN A 86 -16.90 -6.87 17.54
N GLY A 87 -15.92 -5.97 17.71
CA GLY A 87 -16.13 -4.54 17.63
C GLY A 87 -16.31 -4.07 16.19
N ASN A 88 -16.83 -2.86 16.04
CA ASN A 88 -16.99 -2.24 14.73
C ASN A 88 -15.62 -2.06 14.05
N GLN A 89 -15.47 -2.71 12.88
CA GLN A 89 -14.22 -2.78 12.14
C GLN A 89 -13.77 -1.40 11.66
N VAL A 90 -14.70 -0.57 11.17
CA VAL A 90 -14.42 0.78 10.70
C VAL A 90 -13.94 1.68 11.85
N VAL A 91 -14.60 1.60 13.02
CA VAL A 91 -14.22 2.39 14.20
C VAL A 91 -12.81 2.02 14.66
N SER A 92 -12.49 0.71 14.72
CA SER A 92 -11.14 0.25 15.06
C SER A 92 -10.08 0.76 14.08
N CYS A 93 -10.40 0.76 12.78
CA CYS A 93 -9.51 1.29 11.74
C CYS A 93 -9.26 2.79 11.88
N VAL A 94 -10.33 3.58 12.08
CA VAL A 94 -10.24 5.03 12.27
C VAL A 94 -9.39 5.35 13.51
N ALA A 95 -9.57 4.61 14.61
CA ALA A 95 -8.76 4.76 15.81
C ALA A 95 -7.27 4.52 15.54
N ILE A 96 -6.92 3.47 14.78
CA ILE A 96 -5.53 3.18 14.39
C ILE A 96 -4.95 4.30 13.53
N ASN A 97 -5.71 4.84 12.58
CA ASN A 97 -5.26 5.93 11.72
C ASN A 97 -4.97 7.21 12.51
N ILE A 98 -5.89 7.61 13.40
CA ILE A 98 -5.71 8.77 14.29
C ILE A 98 -4.52 8.55 15.23
N PHE A 99 -4.41 7.35 15.80
CA PHE A 99 -3.31 6.98 16.67
C PHE A 99 -1.96 7.09 15.97
N ALA A 100 -1.82 6.52 14.77
CA ALA A 100 -0.60 6.59 13.98
C ALA A 100 -0.25 8.05 13.62
N MET A 101 -1.24 8.84 13.21
CA MET A 101 -1.06 10.26 12.87
C MET A 101 -0.53 11.09 14.04
N GLY A 102 -1.15 10.96 15.21
CA GLY A 102 -0.72 11.65 16.43
C GLY A 102 0.64 11.15 16.91
N LEU A 103 0.81 9.83 17.01
CA LEU A 103 2.02 9.22 17.58
C LEU A 103 3.26 9.52 16.74
N THR A 104 3.20 9.34 15.42
CA THR A 104 4.34 9.60 14.54
C THR A 104 4.75 11.08 14.54
N THR A 105 3.77 11.99 14.62
CA THR A 105 4.04 13.43 14.74
C THR A 105 4.73 13.77 16.07
N VAL A 106 4.19 13.29 17.19
CA VAL A 106 4.71 13.57 18.54
C VAL A 106 6.09 12.96 18.73
N LEU A 107 6.28 11.68 18.38
CA LEU A 107 7.58 11.02 18.50
C LEU A 107 8.62 11.63 17.57
N GLY A 108 8.24 11.95 16.33
CA GLY A 108 9.13 12.63 15.39
C GLY A 108 9.62 13.98 15.93
N GLN A 109 8.73 14.74 16.58
CA GLN A 109 9.12 16.00 17.21
C GLN A 109 9.97 15.78 18.47
N ALA A 110 9.59 14.85 19.33
CA ALA A 110 10.29 14.59 20.60
C ALA A 110 11.70 14.03 20.40
N TRP A 111 11.88 13.11 19.45
CA TRP A 111 13.16 12.43 19.20
C TRP A 111 14.11 13.22 18.32
N PHE A 112 13.59 13.92 17.30
CA PHE A 112 14.45 14.54 16.28
C PHE A 112 14.39 16.07 16.29
N GLN A 113 13.44 16.68 17.00
CA GLN A 113 13.29 18.14 17.13
C GLN A 113 13.24 18.87 15.78
N ARG A 114 12.67 18.22 14.75
CA ARG A 114 12.64 18.68 13.34
C ARG A 114 11.22 18.81 12.78
N GLY A 115 10.28 19.27 13.59
CA GLY A 115 8.88 19.50 13.15
C GLY A 115 8.16 18.20 12.79
N GLY A 116 8.43 17.10 13.51
CA GLY A 116 7.86 15.77 13.19
C GLY A 116 8.55 15.03 12.04
N LYS A 117 9.70 15.51 11.55
CA LYS A 117 10.50 14.84 10.51
C LYS A 117 11.65 14.04 11.11
N THR A 118 12.03 12.94 10.46
CA THR A 118 13.29 12.25 10.77
C THR A 118 14.47 12.92 10.05
N PRO A 119 15.72 12.67 10.48
CA PRO A 119 16.90 13.02 9.71
C PRO A 119 16.89 12.34 8.33
N GLN A 120 17.66 12.90 7.41
CA GLN A 120 17.86 12.32 6.09
C GLN A 120 18.71 11.05 6.20
N LEU A 121 18.28 10.00 5.51
CA LEU A 121 18.96 8.71 5.47
C LEU A 121 20.13 8.80 4.49
N PRO A 122 21.34 8.39 4.90
CA PRO A 122 22.46 8.24 3.98
C PRO A 122 22.21 7.06 3.02
N PRO A 123 22.98 6.94 1.92
CA PRO A 123 22.79 5.90 0.90
C PRO A 123 22.72 4.47 1.44
N GLU A 124 23.47 4.15 2.49
CA GLU A 124 23.54 2.82 3.11
C GLU A 124 22.27 2.47 3.91
N ALA A 125 21.57 3.50 4.42
CA ALA A 125 20.36 3.37 5.21
C ALA A 125 19.07 3.48 4.38
N ARG A 126 19.18 3.54 3.05
CA ARG A 126 18.04 3.62 2.12
C ARG A 126 18.13 2.58 1.02
N PHE A 127 17.00 2.22 0.43
CA PHE A 127 17.00 1.35 -0.75
C PHE A 127 17.34 2.18 -1.99
N THR A 128 18.53 1.94 -2.54
CA THR A 128 19.00 2.55 -3.77
C THR A 128 18.55 1.75 -5.00
N THR A 129 18.75 2.33 -6.17
CA THR A 129 18.43 1.74 -7.47
C THR A 129 19.35 0.57 -7.75
N ILE A 130 18.80 -0.53 -8.26
CA ILE A 130 19.55 -1.71 -8.69
C ILE A 130 19.53 -1.73 -10.21
N GLU A 131 20.70 -1.77 -10.82
CA GLU A 131 20.85 -1.99 -12.26
C GLU A 131 20.78 -3.49 -12.55
N LEU A 132 19.83 -3.88 -13.41
CA LEU A 132 19.70 -5.27 -13.85
C LEU A 132 20.82 -5.62 -14.84
N PRO A 133 21.24 -6.89 -14.90
CA PRO A 133 22.27 -7.33 -15.83
C PRO A 133 21.88 -7.00 -17.28
N PHE A 134 22.87 -6.64 -18.10
CA PHE A 134 22.71 -6.24 -19.50
C PHE A 134 22.02 -4.89 -19.75
N ALA A 135 21.67 -4.11 -18.71
CA ALA A 135 21.01 -2.82 -18.88
C ALA A 135 21.83 -1.81 -19.70
N GLU A 136 23.14 -1.73 -19.47
CA GLU A 136 24.03 -0.83 -20.22
C GLU A 136 24.32 -1.35 -21.65
N GLU A 137 24.35 -2.66 -21.86
CA GLU A 137 24.61 -3.26 -23.18
C GLU A 137 23.40 -3.14 -24.12
N LEU A 138 22.17 -3.21 -23.58
CA LEU A 138 20.95 -3.09 -24.39
C LEU A 138 20.60 -1.66 -24.78
N ARG A 139 21.22 -0.62 -24.19
CA ARG A 139 21.03 0.79 -24.60
C ARG A 139 21.32 1.05 -26.07
N VAL A 140 22.15 0.20 -26.70
CA VAL A 140 22.49 0.29 -28.12
C VAL A 140 21.30 -0.01 -29.02
N VAL A 141 20.28 -0.72 -28.53
CA VAL A 141 19.06 -1.05 -29.28
C VAL A 141 18.07 0.13 -29.19
N PRO A 142 17.73 0.81 -30.31
CA PRO A 142 16.79 1.93 -30.30
C PRO A 142 15.43 1.48 -29.73
N VAL A 143 14.82 2.31 -28.88
CA VAL A 143 13.49 2.09 -28.27
C VAL A 143 13.47 0.98 -27.20
N LEU A 144 13.91 -0.25 -27.53
CA LEU A 144 13.93 -1.38 -26.59
C LEU A 144 14.99 -1.22 -25.49
N GLY A 145 16.14 -0.63 -25.82
CA GLY A 145 17.20 -0.32 -24.87
C GLY A 145 16.76 0.71 -23.83
N ASP A 146 16.13 1.80 -24.28
CA ASP A 146 15.63 2.86 -23.40
C ASP A 146 14.51 2.33 -22.48
N ILE A 147 13.60 1.50 -23.01
CA ILE A 147 12.56 0.85 -22.20
C ILE A 147 13.19 -0.08 -21.15
N TYR A 148 14.15 -0.93 -21.54
CA TYR A 148 14.76 -1.84 -20.57
C TYR A 148 15.57 -1.09 -19.51
N TYR A 149 16.30 -0.05 -19.91
CA TYR A 149 17.14 0.73 -19.02
C TYR A 149 16.33 1.61 -18.06
N GLU A 150 15.37 2.39 -18.57
CA GLU A 150 14.61 3.35 -17.76
C GLU A 150 13.38 2.73 -17.09
N LEU A 151 12.66 1.82 -17.77
CA LEU A 151 11.37 1.31 -17.27
C LEU A 151 11.50 0.01 -16.47
N ILE A 152 12.46 -0.85 -16.81
CA ILE A 152 12.59 -2.19 -16.21
C ILE A 152 13.76 -2.22 -15.21
N SER A 153 14.92 -1.71 -15.61
CA SER A 153 16.11 -1.55 -14.78
C SER A 153 16.03 -0.27 -13.94
N GLY A 154 16.98 -0.06 -13.03
CA GLY A 154 17.09 1.18 -12.26
C GLY A 154 16.09 1.32 -11.12
N HIS A 155 15.30 0.28 -10.83
CA HIS A 155 14.36 0.29 -9.73
C HIS A 155 14.99 -0.26 -8.44
N ASN A 156 14.48 0.18 -7.28
CA ASN A 156 14.91 -0.37 -6.00
C ASN A 156 14.24 -1.73 -5.72
N ILE A 157 14.81 -2.51 -4.79
CA ILE A 157 14.35 -3.87 -4.49
C ILE A 157 12.86 -3.97 -4.11
N LEU A 158 12.32 -2.94 -3.44
CA LEU A 158 10.91 -2.94 -3.00
C LEU A 158 9.94 -2.78 -4.17
N VAL A 159 10.36 -2.15 -5.27
CA VAL A 159 9.55 -2.09 -6.51
C VAL A 159 9.33 -3.50 -7.04
N TYR A 160 10.43 -4.26 -7.23
CA TYR A 160 10.33 -5.63 -7.74
C TYR A 160 9.52 -6.53 -6.80
N ILE A 161 9.73 -6.40 -5.49
CA ILE A 161 8.95 -7.13 -4.49
C ILE A 161 7.45 -6.80 -4.64
N ALA A 162 7.07 -5.53 -4.77
CA ALA A 162 5.66 -5.14 -4.88
C ALA A 162 4.97 -5.75 -6.11
N TYR A 163 5.63 -5.75 -7.26
CA TYR A 163 5.06 -6.37 -8.47
C TYR A 163 5.07 -7.90 -8.41
N ILE A 164 6.04 -8.54 -7.77
CA ILE A 164 6.06 -9.99 -7.50
C ILE A 164 4.96 -10.39 -6.50
N MET A 165 4.63 -9.52 -5.55
CA MET A 165 3.57 -9.76 -4.57
C MET A 165 2.18 -9.87 -5.24
N VAL A 166 1.97 -9.31 -6.43
CA VAL A 166 0.69 -9.40 -7.16
C VAL A 166 0.39 -10.83 -7.64
N PRO A 167 1.21 -11.48 -8.49
CA PRO A 167 0.99 -12.88 -8.87
C PRO A 167 1.08 -13.81 -7.68
N LEU A 168 1.93 -13.53 -6.68
CA LEU A 168 2.00 -14.32 -5.45
C LEU A 168 0.68 -14.26 -4.67
N THR A 169 0.12 -13.07 -4.48
CA THR A 169 -1.20 -12.89 -3.83
C THR A 169 -2.29 -13.59 -4.63
N ALA A 170 -2.27 -13.49 -5.96
CA ALA A 170 -3.23 -14.20 -6.83
C ALA A 170 -3.13 -15.72 -6.65
N TRP A 171 -1.91 -16.26 -6.64
CA TRP A 171 -1.69 -17.69 -6.44
C TRP A 171 -2.13 -18.13 -5.05
N ILE A 172 -1.76 -17.41 -3.99
CA ILE A 172 -2.15 -17.74 -2.62
C ILE A 172 -3.68 -17.70 -2.47
N VAL A 173 -4.35 -16.63 -2.92
CA VAL A 173 -5.80 -16.46 -2.72
C VAL A 173 -6.63 -17.45 -3.56
N PHE A 174 -6.22 -17.73 -4.80
CA PHE A 174 -7.05 -18.51 -5.73
C PHE A 174 -6.60 -19.96 -5.92
N ARG A 175 -5.34 -20.29 -5.66
CA ARG A 175 -4.78 -21.63 -5.91
C ARG A 175 -4.34 -22.39 -4.65
N SER A 176 -4.23 -21.75 -3.49
CA SER A 176 -3.81 -22.43 -2.24
C SER A 176 -4.98 -22.89 -1.36
N ARG A 177 -4.70 -23.86 -0.46
CA ARG A 177 -5.64 -24.30 0.58
C ARG A 177 -6.00 -23.17 1.57
N PHE A 178 -5.03 -22.32 1.89
CA PHE A 178 -5.26 -21.14 2.73
C PHE A 178 -6.22 -20.17 2.02
N GLY A 179 -6.01 -19.90 0.74
CA GLY A 179 -6.86 -19.01 -0.05
C GLY A 179 -8.29 -19.50 -0.23
N LEU A 180 -8.50 -20.81 -0.35
CA LEU A 180 -9.84 -21.40 -0.35
C LEU A 180 -10.56 -21.13 0.98
N ARG A 181 -9.89 -21.39 2.11
CA ARG A 181 -10.43 -21.14 3.46
C ARG A 181 -10.69 -19.66 3.69
N LEU A 182 -9.74 -18.81 3.30
CA LEU A 182 -9.85 -17.36 3.38
C LEU A 182 -11.14 -16.87 2.69
N ARG A 183 -11.31 -17.22 1.41
CA ARG A 183 -12.49 -16.83 0.63
C ARG A 183 -13.77 -17.41 1.22
N ALA A 184 -13.77 -18.68 1.63
CA ALA A 184 -14.93 -19.29 2.27
C ALA A 184 -15.31 -18.56 3.56
N THR A 185 -14.33 -18.12 4.36
CA THR A 185 -14.56 -17.34 5.59
C THR A 185 -15.19 -15.97 5.30
N GLY A 186 -14.80 -15.30 4.21
CA GLY A 186 -15.42 -14.05 3.79
C GLY A 186 -16.80 -14.20 3.14
N GLU A 187 -17.13 -15.38 2.59
CA GLU A 187 -18.41 -15.64 1.93
C GLU A 187 -19.46 -16.22 2.90
N ASN A 188 -19.11 -17.20 3.72
CA ASN A 188 -19.98 -17.81 4.72
C ASN A 188 -19.15 -18.38 5.88
N PRO A 189 -18.89 -17.60 6.94
CA PRO A 189 -18.06 -18.05 8.06
C PRO A 189 -18.70 -19.19 8.86
N LEU A 190 -20.03 -19.26 8.95
CA LEU A 190 -20.74 -20.35 9.65
C LEU A 190 -20.48 -21.69 8.96
N ALA A 191 -20.52 -21.74 7.62
CA ALA A 191 -20.21 -22.95 6.86
C ALA A 191 -18.74 -23.41 7.03
N VAL A 192 -17.83 -22.48 7.30
CA VAL A 192 -16.42 -22.80 7.57
C VAL A 192 -16.23 -23.40 8.97
N ASP A 193 -16.93 -22.88 9.96
CA ASP A 193 -16.87 -23.39 11.34
C ASP A 193 -17.53 -24.78 11.45
N THR A 194 -18.64 -25.04 10.76
CA THR A 194 -19.26 -26.38 10.71
C THR A 194 -18.38 -27.43 10.03
N ALA A 195 -17.51 -27.01 9.10
CA ALA A 195 -16.48 -27.85 8.50
C ALA A 195 -15.24 -28.06 9.42
N GLY A 196 -15.28 -27.56 10.66
CA GLY A 196 -14.23 -27.73 11.67
C GLY A 196 -13.02 -26.80 11.49
N ILE A 197 -13.12 -25.76 10.67
CA ILE A 197 -12.02 -24.83 10.40
C ILE A 197 -12.24 -23.55 11.21
N SER A 198 -11.24 -23.14 11.99
CA SER A 198 -11.32 -21.90 12.78
C SER A 198 -11.37 -20.66 11.87
N VAL A 199 -12.54 -20.00 11.85
CA VAL A 199 -12.77 -18.70 11.21
C VAL A 199 -11.85 -17.63 11.80
N ASN A 200 -11.79 -17.54 13.13
CA ASN A 200 -10.98 -16.53 13.82
C ASN A 200 -9.49 -16.68 13.46
N ALA A 201 -8.93 -17.89 13.53
CA ALA A 201 -7.53 -18.11 13.16
C ALA A 201 -7.24 -17.73 11.70
N THR A 202 -8.20 -17.94 10.79
CA THR A 202 -8.07 -17.56 9.38
C THR A 202 -8.07 -16.03 9.21
N ARG A 203 -8.99 -15.32 9.87
CA ARG A 203 -9.04 -13.84 9.89
C ARG A 203 -7.76 -13.24 10.48
N TYR A 204 -7.24 -13.79 11.57
CA TYR A 204 -5.97 -13.36 12.17
C TYR A 204 -4.79 -13.52 11.21
N LYS A 205 -4.65 -14.69 10.56
CA LYS A 205 -3.57 -14.91 9.57
C LYS A 205 -3.65 -13.94 8.40
N ALA A 206 -4.87 -13.65 7.93
CA ALA A 206 -5.08 -12.66 6.88
C ALA A 206 -4.62 -11.27 7.31
N LEU A 207 -4.94 -10.86 8.55
CA LEU A 207 -4.51 -9.59 9.10
C LEU A 207 -2.99 -9.53 9.37
N ILE A 208 -2.31 -10.63 9.68
CA ILE A 208 -0.83 -10.64 9.74
C ILE A 208 -0.24 -10.30 8.37
N ILE A 209 -0.70 -10.96 7.30
CA ILE A 209 -0.22 -10.71 5.93
C ILE A 209 -0.49 -9.25 5.53
N ASN A 210 -1.69 -8.77 5.85
CA ASN A 210 -2.06 -7.37 5.66
C ASN A 210 -1.10 -6.41 6.39
N GLY A 211 -0.78 -6.69 7.66
CA GLY A 211 0.17 -5.90 8.44
C GLY A 211 1.58 -5.89 7.83
N ILE A 212 2.07 -7.03 7.35
CA ILE A 212 3.35 -7.14 6.64
C ILE A 212 3.36 -6.21 5.43
N LEU A 213 2.37 -6.34 4.55
CA LEU A 213 2.33 -5.58 3.29
C LEU A 213 2.06 -4.08 3.50
N GLY A 214 1.21 -3.72 4.47
CA GLY A 214 0.98 -2.33 4.87
C GLY A 214 2.24 -1.70 5.48
N GLY A 215 2.99 -2.44 6.29
CA GLY A 215 4.28 -2.01 6.84
C GLY A 215 5.33 -1.79 5.75
N MET A 216 5.46 -2.74 4.81
CA MET A 216 6.36 -2.62 3.64
C MET A 216 6.00 -1.44 2.75
N SER A 217 4.71 -1.19 2.55
CA SER A 217 4.23 0.00 1.82
C SER A 217 4.68 1.29 2.51
N GLY A 218 4.65 1.35 3.84
CA GLY A 218 5.16 2.47 4.61
C GLY A 218 6.69 2.62 4.48
N ALA A 219 7.42 1.51 4.59
CA ALA A 219 8.88 1.51 4.44
C ALA A 219 9.30 2.12 3.10
N TYR A 220 8.64 1.76 2.00
CA TYR A 220 8.93 2.32 0.69
C TYR A 220 8.87 3.86 0.66
N LEU A 221 7.85 4.46 1.28
CA LEU A 221 7.65 5.92 1.27
C LEU A 221 8.85 6.66 1.88
N SER A 222 9.41 6.14 2.98
CA SER A 222 10.45 6.84 3.73
C SER A 222 11.87 6.36 3.44
N THR A 223 12.08 5.09 3.11
CA THR A 223 13.42 4.52 2.85
C THR A 223 13.75 4.35 1.37
N ALA A 224 12.79 4.48 0.45
CA ALA A 224 13.06 4.39 -0.99
C ALA A 224 12.74 5.70 -1.72
N GLN A 225 11.56 6.27 -1.47
CA GLN A 225 11.05 7.44 -2.20
C GLN A 225 11.68 8.77 -1.73
N LEU A 226 11.56 9.13 -0.44
CA LEU A 226 12.02 10.43 0.08
C LEU A 226 13.31 10.39 0.91
N ALA A 227 13.73 9.21 1.38
CA ALA A 227 14.89 9.01 2.29
C ALA A 227 14.79 9.73 3.64
N PHE A 228 13.58 10.09 4.07
CA PHE A 228 13.26 10.53 5.42
C PHE A 228 11.75 10.39 5.61
N PHE A 229 11.30 10.47 6.85
CA PHE A 229 9.89 10.60 7.18
C PHE A 229 9.51 12.07 7.31
N VAL A 230 8.35 12.42 6.76
CA VAL A 230 7.67 13.70 7.01
C VAL A 230 6.27 13.43 7.55
N LYS A 231 5.78 14.35 8.38
CA LYS A 231 4.42 14.33 8.91
C LYS A 231 3.42 14.09 7.77
N ASP A 232 2.48 13.17 8.02
CA ASP A 232 1.38 12.82 7.13
C ASP A 232 1.81 12.37 5.71
N MET A 233 3.01 11.80 5.55
CA MET A 233 3.54 11.43 4.22
C MET A 233 2.75 10.33 3.48
N SER A 234 1.98 9.51 4.19
CA SER A 234 1.05 8.57 3.55
C SER A 234 -0.03 9.30 2.77
N ALA A 235 -0.44 10.49 3.24
CA ALA A 235 -1.31 11.43 2.55
C ALA A 235 -2.55 10.78 1.92
N GLY A 236 -3.21 9.85 2.60
CA GLY A 236 -4.42 9.18 2.09
C GLY A 236 -4.18 8.06 1.07
N LYS A 237 -2.92 7.69 0.79
CA LYS A 237 -2.56 6.58 -0.11
C LYS A 237 -3.12 5.23 0.38
N GLY A 238 -3.30 5.03 1.68
CA GLY A 238 -3.93 3.83 2.22
C GLY A 238 -5.41 3.72 1.82
N TYR A 239 -6.13 4.85 1.83
CA TYR A 239 -7.53 4.90 1.35
C TYR A 239 -7.61 4.72 -0.17
N LEU A 240 -6.65 5.29 -0.90
CA LEU A 240 -6.55 5.13 -2.35
C LEU A 240 -6.28 3.67 -2.75
N ALA A 241 -5.43 2.97 -2.00
CA ALA A 241 -5.16 1.55 -2.19
C ALA A 241 -6.41 0.69 -1.93
N LEU A 242 -7.20 1.03 -0.91
CA LEU A 242 -8.48 0.38 -0.64
C LEU A 242 -9.49 0.62 -1.78
N ALA A 243 -9.58 1.85 -2.29
CA ALA A 243 -10.39 2.15 -3.46
C ALA A 243 -9.94 1.35 -4.70
N ALA A 244 -8.63 1.25 -4.94
CA ALA A 244 -8.07 0.46 -6.04
C ALA A 244 -8.44 -1.03 -5.94
N MET A 245 -8.40 -1.60 -4.74
CA MET A 245 -8.84 -2.98 -4.49
C MET A 245 -10.33 -3.18 -4.78
N ILE A 246 -11.19 -2.24 -4.35
CA ILE A 246 -12.64 -2.29 -4.60
C ILE A 246 -12.91 -2.23 -6.11
N PHE A 247 -12.25 -1.32 -6.83
CA PHE A 247 -12.33 -1.23 -8.30
C PHE A 247 -11.81 -2.50 -8.98
N GLY A 248 -10.75 -3.08 -8.43
CA GLY A 248 -10.20 -4.36 -8.83
C GLY A 248 -11.06 -5.56 -8.41
N LYS A 249 -12.24 -5.36 -7.80
CA LYS A 249 -13.15 -6.42 -7.34
C LYS A 249 -12.44 -7.50 -6.51
N TRP A 250 -11.53 -7.08 -5.63
CA TRP A 250 -10.70 -7.97 -4.81
C TRP A 250 -9.92 -9.02 -5.63
N ARG A 251 -9.57 -8.70 -6.89
CA ARG A 251 -8.71 -9.50 -7.76
C ARG A 251 -7.35 -8.82 -7.87
N PRO A 252 -6.23 -9.48 -7.49
CA PRO A 252 -4.91 -8.86 -7.40
C PRO A 252 -4.46 -8.11 -8.66
N PHE A 253 -4.56 -8.73 -9.84
CA PHE A 253 -4.15 -8.07 -11.08
C PHE A 253 -5.00 -6.84 -11.43
N GLN A 254 -6.31 -6.89 -11.16
CA GLN A 254 -7.20 -5.75 -11.44
C GLN A 254 -6.97 -4.62 -10.43
N ALA A 255 -6.71 -4.96 -9.17
CA ALA A 255 -6.32 -4.00 -8.14
C ALA A 255 -4.98 -3.32 -8.50
N MET A 256 -3.99 -4.08 -8.98
CA MET A 256 -2.73 -3.52 -9.48
C MET A 256 -2.95 -2.55 -10.65
N LEU A 257 -3.80 -2.89 -11.63
CA LEU A 257 -4.11 -1.98 -12.73
C LEU A 257 -4.77 -0.67 -12.25
N ALA A 258 -5.66 -0.74 -11.25
CA ALA A 258 -6.23 0.45 -10.64
C ALA A 258 -5.18 1.28 -9.87
N CYS A 259 -4.25 0.62 -9.15
CA CYS A 259 -3.12 1.31 -8.51
C CYS A 259 -2.21 2.01 -9.54
N LEU A 260 -1.94 1.36 -10.68
CA LEU A 260 -1.16 1.95 -11.78
C LEU A 260 -1.87 3.17 -12.38
N LEU A 261 -3.18 3.10 -12.56
CA LEU A 261 -3.97 4.24 -13.04
C LEU A 261 -3.88 5.44 -12.07
N PHE A 262 -3.99 5.20 -10.77
CA PHE A 262 -3.85 6.25 -9.76
C PHE A 262 -2.43 6.83 -9.68
N ALA A 263 -1.41 5.97 -9.75
CA ALA A 263 -0.02 6.39 -9.78
C ALA A 263 0.32 7.15 -11.07
N PHE A 264 -0.30 6.82 -12.20
CA PHE A 264 -0.16 7.55 -13.45
C PHE A 264 -0.72 8.96 -13.33
N ALA A 265 -1.87 9.11 -12.69
CA ALA A 265 -2.42 10.42 -12.35
C ALA A 265 -1.51 11.20 -11.40
N GLU A 266 -0.88 10.55 -10.42
CA GLU A 266 0.10 11.16 -9.49
C GLU A 266 1.40 11.56 -10.23
N ALA A 267 1.84 10.78 -11.20
CA ALA A 267 3.02 11.08 -12.03
C ALA A 267 2.77 12.30 -12.94
N ILE A 268 1.60 12.37 -13.58
CA ILE A 268 1.19 13.55 -14.36
C ILE A 268 1.08 14.77 -13.44
N GLN A 269 0.40 14.62 -12.30
CA GLN A 269 0.26 15.67 -11.29
C GLN A 269 1.64 16.25 -10.92
N SER A 270 2.63 15.39 -10.63
CA SER A 270 3.98 15.80 -10.26
C SER A 270 4.67 16.62 -11.37
N ARG A 271 4.42 16.31 -12.65
CA ARG A 271 4.95 17.06 -13.78
C ARG A 271 4.24 18.39 -14.04
N LEU A 272 2.97 18.50 -13.69
CA LEU A 272 2.17 19.72 -13.87
C LEU A 272 2.39 20.76 -12.77
N GLN A 273 2.94 20.36 -11.62
CA GLN A 273 3.19 21.29 -10.50
C GLN A 273 4.17 22.39 -10.90
N GLY A 274 3.72 23.65 -10.77
CA GLY A 274 4.54 24.83 -11.06
C GLY A 274 4.72 25.15 -12.55
N VAL A 275 4.06 24.40 -13.45
CA VAL A 275 4.09 24.67 -14.90
C VAL A 275 2.89 25.57 -15.26
N PRO A 276 3.11 26.73 -15.91
CA PRO A 276 2.01 27.54 -16.41
C PRO A 276 1.29 26.77 -17.54
N LEU A 277 0.01 26.48 -17.35
CA LEU A 277 -0.78 25.80 -18.36
C LEU A 277 -1.18 26.80 -19.46
N PRO A 278 -1.11 26.40 -20.74
CA PRO A 278 -1.66 27.21 -21.81
C PRO A 278 -3.14 27.49 -21.51
N ILE A 279 -3.58 28.74 -21.66
CA ILE A 279 -4.97 29.22 -21.48
C ILE A 279 -5.39 29.52 -20.02
N VAL A 280 -4.94 28.74 -19.03
CA VAL A 280 -5.45 28.85 -17.63
C VAL A 280 -4.50 29.60 -16.68
N GLY A 281 -3.22 29.76 -17.05
CA GLY A 281 -2.21 30.35 -16.19
C GLY A 281 -1.67 29.37 -15.14
N VAL A 282 -1.14 29.88 -14.03
CA VAL A 282 -0.60 29.05 -12.94
C VAL A 282 -1.76 28.52 -12.10
N VAL A 283 -2.08 27.23 -12.26
CA VAL A 283 -3.10 26.57 -11.45
C VAL A 283 -2.57 26.37 -10.02
N PRO A 284 -3.38 26.64 -8.97
CA PRO A 284 -2.99 26.38 -7.58
C PRO A 284 -2.55 24.93 -7.38
N VAL A 285 -1.42 24.74 -6.70
CA VAL A 285 -0.81 23.41 -6.48
C VAL A 285 -1.77 22.45 -5.79
N GLN A 286 -2.64 22.94 -4.90
CA GLN A 286 -3.66 22.15 -4.21
C GLN A 286 -4.69 21.54 -5.17
N LEU A 287 -5.03 22.26 -6.25
CA LEU A 287 -5.97 21.81 -7.27
C LEU A 287 -5.32 20.80 -8.21
N ILE A 288 -4.02 20.92 -8.45
CA ILE A 288 -3.23 19.90 -9.15
C ILE A 288 -3.15 18.65 -8.27
N GLN A 289 -2.82 18.79 -6.98
CA GLN A 289 -2.72 17.69 -6.02
C GLN A 289 -4.03 16.93 -5.79
N SER A 290 -5.19 17.51 -6.13
CA SER A 290 -6.47 16.83 -6.02
C SER A 290 -6.79 15.89 -7.20
N ILE A 291 -6.01 15.94 -8.30
CA ILE A 291 -6.24 15.15 -9.53
C ILE A 291 -6.46 13.65 -9.25
N PRO A 292 -5.61 12.94 -8.48
CA PRO A 292 -5.80 11.50 -8.24
C PRO A 292 -7.12 11.19 -7.49
N TYR A 293 -7.53 12.08 -6.58
CA TYR A 293 -8.76 11.92 -5.79
C TYR A 293 -10.00 12.23 -6.62
N ILE A 294 -9.95 13.27 -7.45
CA ILE A 294 -11.03 13.58 -8.40
C ILE A 294 -11.21 12.42 -9.37
N LEU A 295 -10.11 11.86 -9.90
CA LEU A 295 -10.14 10.67 -10.76
C LEU A 295 -10.81 9.49 -10.04
N THR A 296 -10.53 9.30 -8.76
CA THR A 296 -11.18 8.25 -7.95
C THR A 296 -12.69 8.44 -7.89
N VAL A 297 -13.16 9.67 -7.61
CA VAL A 297 -14.60 10.00 -7.56
C VAL A 297 -15.28 9.75 -8.91
N VAL A 298 -14.66 10.20 -10.02
CA VAL A 298 -15.19 10.01 -11.37
C VAL A 298 -15.29 8.54 -11.75
N LEU A 299 -14.25 7.75 -11.45
CA LEU A 299 -14.26 6.31 -11.71
C LEU A 299 -15.36 5.62 -10.91
N LEU A 300 -15.48 5.93 -9.62
CA LEU A 300 -16.46 5.34 -8.72
C LEU A 300 -17.90 5.66 -9.17
N ALA A 301 -18.15 6.89 -9.60
CA ALA A 301 -19.45 7.34 -10.06
C ALA A 301 -19.83 6.87 -11.47
N GLY A 302 -18.85 6.78 -12.39
CA GLY A 302 -19.13 6.60 -13.82
C GLY A 302 -18.89 5.20 -14.38
N PHE A 303 -17.90 4.45 -13.87
CA PHE A 303 -17.36 3.28 -14.58
C PHE A 303 -17.32 1.99 -13.74
N VAL A 304 -17.60 2.07 -12.44
CA VAL A 304 -17.64 0.87 -11.60
C VAL A 304 -18.96 0.13 -11.83
N GLY A 305 -18.93 -0.84 -12.75
CA GLY A 305 -19.98 -1.86 -12.82
C GLY A 305 -20.08 -2.65 -11.51
N LYS A 306 -21.12 -3.50 -11.35
CA LYS A 306 -21.39 -4.25 -10.10
C LYS A 306 -20.12 -4.86 -9.49
N ALA A 307 -19.68 -4.32 -8.35
CA ALA A 307 -18.62 -4.88 -7.51
C ALA A 307 -19.30 -5.72 -6.42
N VAL A 308 -19.09 -7.03 -6.46
CA VAL A 308 -19.65 -7.96 -5.46
C VAL A 308 -18.60 -8.17 -4.38
N ALA A 309 -18.80 -7.53 -3.24
CA ALA A 309 -17.97 -7.75 -2.06
C ALA A 309 -18.24 -9.15 -1.46
N PRO A 310 -17.29 -9.71 -0.68
CA PRO A 310 -17.55 -10.92 0.11
C PRO A 310 -18.79 -10.72 1.00
N LYS A 311 -19.70 -11.69 1.03
CA LYS A 311 -21.01 -11.50 1.67
C LYS A 311 -20.95 -11.18 3.15
N ALA A 312 -19.99 -11.76 3.88
CA ALA A 312 -19.82 -11.55 5.32
C ALA A 312 -18.79 -10.46 5.64
N ILE A 313 -18.48 -9.57 4.69
CA ILE A 313 -17.56 -8.46 4.92
C ILE A 313 -18.15 -7.48 5.93
N GLY A 314 -17.37 -7.08 6.94
CA GLY A 314 -17.84 -6.15 7.97
C GLY A 314 -18.64 -6.82 9.09
N GLU A 315 -19.05 -8.09 8.93
CA GLU A 315 -19.87 -8.79 9.91
C GLU A 315 -19.00 -9.51 10.96
N PRO A 316 -19.20 -9.23 12.26
CA PRO A 316 -18.58 -9.99 13.34
C PRO A 316 -19.01 -11.45 13.29
N PHE A 317 -18.04 -12.37 13.41
CA PHE A 317 -18.34 -13.79 13.50
C PHE A 317 -18.68 -14.15 14.95
N ILE A 318 -19.90 -14.66 15.16
CA ILE A 318 -20.36 -15.21 16.43
C ILE A 318 -20.42 -16.72 16.27
N LYS A 319 -19.68 -17.43 17.12
CA LYS A 319 -19.69 -18.89 17.12
C LYS A 319 -21.01 -19.35 17.75
N GLU A 320 -21.83 -20.10 17.03
CA GLU A 320 -22.97 -20.78 17.65
C GLU A 320 -22.44 -21.77 18.68
N HIS A 321 -22.74 -21.52 19.96
CA HIS A 321 -22.44 -22.48 21.02
C HIS A 321 -23.29 -23.73 20.81
N LYS A 322 -22.65 -24.91 20.82
CA LYS A 322 -23.31 -26.15 21.21
C LYS A 322 -23.40 -26.21 22.72
#